data_AF-A0A8T2WXS2-F1
#
_entry.id   AF-A0A8T2WXS2-F1
#
_cell.length_a   1.000
_cell.length_b   1.000
_cell.length_c   1.000
_cell.angle_alpha   90.00
_cell.angle_beta   90.00
_cell.angle_gamma   90.00
#
_symmetry.space_group_name_H-M   'P 1'
#
loop_
_entity.id
_entity.type
_entity.pdbx_description
1 polymer ?
#
loop_
_entity_poly.entity_id
_entity_poly.type
_entity_poly.pdbx_seq_one_letter_code
_entity_poly.pdbx_strand_id
1 'polypeptide(L)'
;MSRSLSNYMLYLLSERPNMLPKGIGEARYKQTGILLTEFSWCWRSEIRTPTNWDSEEFMNEIKKHESNVSVLHDACKLAKELQSLETPEKKWTNEEKWRMISKIWVEMLTYAASNCGWKEHGQTLTRGGELLTRVCLLMAHLGLSEQCLPRASTSSREAEHP
;
A
#
# COMPACT_ATOMS: atom_id res chain seq x y z
N MET A 1 11.29 11.75 1.43
CA MET A 1 10.48 11.10 0.37
C MET A 1 9.61 9.97 0.91
N SER A 2 10.16 8.97 1.60
CA SER A 2 9.38 7.83 2.15
C SER A 2 8.10 8.23 2.89
N ARG A 3 8.18 9.20 3.82
CA ARG A 3 7.02 9.63 4.63
C ARG A 3 5.90 10.25 3.79
N SER A 4 6.24 11.00 2.76
CA SER A 4 5.25 11.62 1.87
C SER A 4 4.53 10.57 1.04
N LEU A 5 5.26 9.57 0.54
CA LEU A 5 4.68 8.45 -0.20
C LEU A 5 3.79 7.59 0.69
N SER A 6 4.24 7.23 1.90
CA SER A 6 3.43 6.44 2.83
C SER A 6 2.13 7.16 3.21
N ASN A 7 2.20 8.47 3.48
CA ASN A 7 1.01 9.29 3.77
C ASN A 7 0.04 9.31 2.59
N TYR A 8 0.56 9.40 1.35
CA TYR A 8 -0.28 9.36 0.16
C TYR A 8 -0.93 7.99 -0.05
N MET A 9 -0.19 6.89 0.15
CA MET A 9 -0.76 5.54 0.09
C MET A 9 -1.87 5.35 1.15
N LEU A 10 -1.68 5.88 2.36
CA LEU A 10 -2.71 5.88 3.39
C LEU A 10 -3.93 6.73 3.00
N TYR A 11 -3.72 7.90 2.39
CA TYR A 11 -4.79 8.71 1.82
C TYR A 11 -5.60 7.94 0.77
N LEU A 12 -4.94 7.21 -0.13
CA LEU A 12 -5.65 6.38 -1.11
C LEU A 12 -6.48 5.28 -0.45
N LEU A 13 -5.95 4.65 0.62
CA LEU A 13 -6.66 3.63 1.38
C LEU A 13 -7.90 4.17 2.10
N SER A 14 -7.81 5.37 2.68
CA SER A 14 -8.89 6.00 3.45
C SER A 14 -9.94 6.66 2.55
N GLU A 15 -9.49 7.53 1.64
CA GLU A 15 -10.35 8.49 0.94
C GLU A 15 -10.66 8.09 -0.50
N ARG A 16 -9.80 7.29 -1.13
CA ARG A 16 -9.91 6.91 -2.55
C ARG A 16 -9.76 5.40 -2.81
N PRO A 17 -10.39 4.51 -2.02
CA PRO A 17 -10.18 3.06 -2.15
C PRO A 17 -10.57 2.53 -3.53
N ASN A 18 -11.49 3.19 -4.23
CA ASN A 18 -11.91 2.85 -5.60
C ASN A 18 -10.78 2.92 -6.62
N MET A 19 -9.73 3.72 -6.35
CA MET A 19 -8.55 3.82 -7.21
C MET A 19 -7.51 2.74 -6.95
N LEU A 20 -7.73 1.87 -5.97
CA LEU A 20 -6.85 0.74 -5.69
C LEU A 20 -7.27 -0.50 -6.51
N PRO A 21 -6.36 -1.48 -6.69
CA PRO A 21 -6.61 -2.65 -7.51
C PRO A 21 -7.79 -3.50 -7.03
N LYS A 22 -8.75 -3.77 -7.92
CA LYS A 22 -9.92 -4.61 -7.66
C LYS A 22 -9.57 -6.08 -7.93
N GLY A 23 -9.45 -6.90 -6.89
CA GLY A 23 -9.30 -8.35 -7.10
C GLY A 23 -8.85 -9.17 -5.89
N ILE A 24 -7.95 -8.66 -5.05
CA ILE A 24 -7.41 -9.43 -3.90
C ILE A 24 -7.60 -8.67 -2.58
N GLY A 25 -7.72 -7.34 -2.67
CA GLY A 25 -7.68 -6.47 -1.51
C GLY A 25 -9.01 -5.88 -1.09
N GLU A 26 -10.11 -5.92 -1.85
CA GLU A 26 -11.28 -5.10 -1.46
C GLU A 26 -11.85 -5.49 -0.08
N ALA A 27 -11.95 -6.78 0.22
CA ALA A 27 -12.37 -7.27 1.54
C ALA A 27 -11.30 -7.00 2.62
N ARG A 28 -10.01 -7.23 2.31
CA ARG A 28 -8.90 -7.02 3.26
C ARG A 28 -8.63 -5.53 3.52
N TYR A 29 -8.73 -4.67 2.52
CA TYR A 29 -8.60 -3.21 2.61
C TYR A 29 -9.77 -2.60 3.36
N LYS A 30 -11.01 -3.10 3.16
CA LYS A 30 -12.14 -2.69 4.00
C LYS A 30 -11.92 -3.14 5.44
N GLN A 31 -11.49 -4.38 5.67
CA GLN A 31 -11.21 -4.87 7.02
C GLN A 31 -10.06 -4.07 7.67
N THR A 32 -8.93 -3.90 7.01
CA THR A 32 -7.78 -3.11 7.49
C THR A 32 -8.13 -1.63 7.61
N GLY A 33 -8.98 -1.08 6.74
CA GLY A 33 -9.45 0.31 6.81
C GLY A 33 -10.42 0.54 7.97
N ILE A 34 -11.33 -0.39 8.23
CA ILE A 34 -12.22 -0.39 9.41
C ILE A 34 -11.37 -0.51 10.68
N LEU A 35 -10.44 -1.47 10.71
CA LEU A 35 -9.51 -1.62 11.82
C LEU A 35 -8.68 -0.34 12.01
N LEU A 36 -8.04 0.18 10.97
CA LEU A 36 -7.25 1.42 11.09
C LEU A 36 -8.10 2.60 11.51
N THR A 37 -9.35 2.72 11.09
CA THR A 37 -10.24 3.80 11.54
C THR A 37 -10.66 3.60 12.99
N GLU A 38 -11.22 2.45 13.38
CA GLU A 38 -11.57 2.11 14.77
C GLU A 38 -10.38 2.25 15.73
N PHE A 39 -9.23 1.69 15.36
CA PHE A 39 -7.99 1.81 16.12
C PHE A 39 -7.42 3.23 16.06
N SER A 40 -7.57 3.99 14.95
CA SER A 40 -7.13 5.39 14.91
C SER A 40 -7.92 6.28 15.87
N TRP A 41 -9.19 5.96 16.15
CA TRP A 41 -9.98 6.69 17.14
C TRP A 41 -9.50 6.36 18.56
N CYS A 42 -9.34 5.06 18.86
CA CYS A 42 -8.82 4.58 20.15
C CYS A 42 -7.40 5.12 20.43
N TRP A 43 -6.54 5.07 19.42
CA TRP A 43 -5.19 5.62 19.48
C TRP A 43 -5.12 7.14 19.38
N ARG A 44 -6.01 7.85 18.67
CA ARG A 44 -6.05 9.33 18.75
C ARG A 44 -6.48 9.82 20.13
N SER A 45 -7.33 9.08 20.84
CA SER A 45 -7.72 9.45 22.20
C SER A 45 -6.64 9.12 23.25
N GLU A 46 -5.84 8.07 23.02
CA GLU A 46 -4.83 7.59 23.99
C GLU A 46 -3.39 8.05 23.68
N ILE A 47 -3.02 8.26 22.41
CA ILE A 47 -1.71 8.79 21.98
C ILE A 47 -1.71 10.31 22.16
N ARG A 48 -1.73 10.74 23.42
CA ARG A 48 -1.48 12.12 23.83
C ARG A 48 0.00 12.38 24.07
N THR A 49 0.83 11.33 24.07
CA THR A 49 2.29 11.35 24.23
C THR A 49 2.96 10.52 23.13
N PRO A 50 4.23 10.79 22.79
CA PRO A 50 4.97 9.96 21.84
C PRO A 50 5.15 8.56 22.43
N THR A 51 4.26 7.64 22.09
CA THR A 51 4.39 6.24 22.52
C THR A 51 5.65 5.66 21.89
N ASN A 52 6.53 5.11 22.72
CA ASN A 52 7.65 4.33 22.22
C ASN A 52 7.07 3.06 21.58
N TRP A 53 7.01 3.02 20.23
CA TRP A 53 6.43 1.93 19.46
C TRP A 53 7.09 0.57 19.71
N ASP A 54 8.30 0.57 20.29
CA ASP A 54 9.02 -0.65 20.68
C ASP A 54 8.82 -1.04 22.15
N SER A 55 8.00 -0.30 22.91
CA SER A 55 7.71 -0.66 24.30
C SER A 55 7.04 -2.03 24.39
N GLU A 56 7.46 -2.83 25.36
CA GLU A 56 6.83 -4.12 25.67
C GLU A 56 5.34 -3.93 26.05
N GLU A 57 4.99 -2.78 26.65
CA GLU A 57 3.60 -2.40 26.96
C GLU A 57 2.75 -2.27 25.70
N PHE A 58 3.26 -1.60 24.66
CA PHE A 58 2.57 -1.43 23.38
C PHE A 58 2.36 -2.77 22.67
N MET A 59 3.40 -3.61 22.68
CA MET A 59 3.31 -4.95 22.09
C MET A 59 2.33 -5.86 22.84
N ASN A 60 2.25 -5.74 24.16
CA ASN A 60 1.31 -6.49 24.98
C ASN A 60 -0.14 -6.03 24.75
N GLU A 61 -0.38 -4.74 24.54
CA GLU A 61 -1.71 -4.25 24.19
C GLU A 61 -2.14 -4.74 22.80
N ILE A 62 -1.23 -4.79 21.82
CA ILE A 62 -1.52 -5.40 20.50
C ILE A 62 -1.86 -6.88 20.64
N LYS A 63 -1.09 -7.65 21.42
CA LYS A 63 -1.35 -9.08 21.68
C LYS A 63 -2.69 -9.32 22.36
N LYS A 64 -3.10 -8.44 23.27
CA LYS A 64 -4.40 -8.52 23.95
C LYS A 64 -5.59 -8.37 22.99
N HIS A 65 -5.37 -7.70 21.85
CA HIS A 65 -6.36 -7.53 20.78
C HIS A 65 -6.10 -8.46 19.57
N GLU A 66 -5.24 -9.47 19.67
CA GLU A 66 -4.70 -10.29 18.56
C GLU A 66 -5.78 -10.88 17.63
N SER A 67 -6.97 -11.22 18.14
CA SER A 67 -8.07 -11.73 17.31
C SER A 67 -8.56 -10.75 16.24
N ASN A 68 -8.32 -9.45 16.43
CA ASN A 68 -8.78 -8.38 15.53
C ASN A 68 -7.63 -7.70 14.75
N VAL A 69 -6.35 -7.96 15.06
CA VAL A 69 -5.25 -7.05 14.67
C VAL A 69 -3.98 -7.73 14.14
N SER A 70 -4.12 -8.84 13.41
CA SER A 70 -2.98 -9.59 12.86
C SER A 70 -2.01 -8.72 12.02
N VAL A 71 -2.54 -7.77 11.23
CA VAL A 71 -1.74 -6.89 10.37
C VAL A 71 -0.85 -5.93 11.15
N LEU A 72 -1.28 -5.42 12.32
CA LEU A 72 -0.45 -4.52 13.12
C LEU A 72 0.62 -5.29 13.88
N HIS A 73 0.32 -6.51 14.32
CA HIS A 73 1.33 -7.41 14.87
C HIS A 73 2.45 -7.67 13.84
N ASP A 74 2.08 -8.02 12.60
CA ASP A 74 3.04 -8.22 11.51
C ASP A 74 3.83 -6.95 11.19
N ALA A 75 3.18 -5.78 11.21
CA ALA A 75 3.85 -4.49 11.00
C ALA A 75 4.86 -4.17 12.11
N CYS A 76 4.54 -4.45 13.38
CA CYS A 76 5.46 -4.23 14.50
C CYS A 76 6.64 -5.21 14.45
N LYS A 77 6.38 -6.48 14.11
CA LYS A 77 7.44 -7.47 13.89
C LYS A 77 8.39 -7.03 12.78
N LEU A 78 7.86 -6.59 11.64
CA LEU A 78 8.65 -6.05 10.52
C LEU A 78 9.48 -4.83 10.94
N ALA A 79 8.91 -3.92 11.74
CA ALA A 79 9.63 -2.75 12.23
C ALA A 79 10.85 -3.16 13.09
N LYS A 80 10.68 -4.15 13.98
CA LYS A 80 11.77 -4.70 14.81
C LYS A 80 12.85 -5.37 13.95
N GLU A 81 12.44 -6.18 12.97
CA GLU A 81 13.36 -6.80 12.02
C GLU A 81 14.13 -5.75 11.21
N LEU A 82 13.49 -4.66 10.79
CA LEU A 82 14.17 -3.56 10.09
C LEU A 82 15.17 -2.80 10.97
N GLN A 83 14.88 -2.66 12.27
CA GLN A 83 15.81 -2.06 13.21
C GLN A 83 17.02 -2.97 13.49
N SER A 84 16.80 -4.28 13.57
CA SER A 84 17.89 -5.24 13.85
C SER A 84 18.89 -5.37 12.69
N LEU A 85 18.60 -4.84 11.50
CA LEU A 85 19.55 -4.76 10.38
C LEU A 85 20.73 -3.80 10.65
N GLU A 86 20.70 -3.00 11.71
CA GLU A 86 21.82 -2.15 12.14
C GLU A 86 22.87 -2.91 12.97
N THR A 87 23.32 -4.09 12.53
CA THR A 87 24.33 -4.85 13.28
C THR A 87 25.75 -4.30 13.11
N PRO A 88 26.66 -4.54 14.07
CA PRO A 88 28.05 -4.05 14.02
C PRO A 88 28.87 -4.58 12.84
N GLU A 89 28.49 -5.72 12.27
CA GLU A 89 29.34 -6.50 11.34
C GLU A 89 28.94 -6.32 9.86
N LYS A 90 27.68 -5.94 9.59
CA LYS A 90 27.13 -5.79 8.23
C LYS A 90 26.11 -4.67 8.20
N LYS A 91 26.58 -3.46 8.50
CA LYS A 91 25.74 -2.33 8.89
C LYS A 91 24.98 -1.76 7.70
N TRP A 92 23.66 -1.96 7.65
CA TRP A 92 22.81 -1.07 6.87
C TRP A 92 22.81 0.31 7.56
N THR A 93 23.21 1.32 6.81
CA THR A 93 23.04 2.72 7.23
C THR A 93 21.55 3.06 7.31
N ASN A 94 21.20 4.07 8.12
CA ASN A 94 19.84 4.60 8.13
C ASN A 94 19.39 5.04 6.72
N GLU A 95 20.31 5.58 5.92
CA GLU A 95 20.04 5.97 4.54
C GLU A 95 19.66 4.78 3.66
N GLU A 96 20.35 3.64 3.78
CA GLU A 96 20.02 2.42 3.04
C GLU A 96 18.65 1.87 3.42
N LYS A 97 18.31 1.87 4.71
CA LYS A 97 16.97 1.45 5.19
C LYS A 97 15.89 2.36 4.60
N TRP A 98 16.04 3.66 4.74
CA TRP A 98 15.07 4.61 4.21
C TRP A 98 14.97 4.57 2.69
N ARG A 99 16.07 4.29 1.99
CA ARG A 99 16.08 4.08 0.53
C ARG A 99 15.31 2.83 0.16
N MET A 100 15.49 1.71 0.85
CA MET A 100 14.72 0.48 0.61
C MET A 100 13.23 0.68 0.89
N ILE A 101 12.88 1.28 2.03
CA ILE A 101 11.48 1.59 2.35
C ILE A 101 10.87 2.52 1.28
N SER A 102 11.62 3.54 0.83
CA SER A 102 11.16 4.41 -0.26
C SER A 102 10.90 3.65 -1.55
N LYS A 103 11.75 2.68 -1.91
CA LYS A 103 11.56 1.83 -3.10
C LYS A 103 10.28 1.00 -2.99
N ILE A 104 10.03 0.39 -1.84
CA ILE A 104 8.78 -0.37 -1.60
C ILE A 104 7.56 0.51 -1.81
N TRP A 105 7.56 1.75 -1.29
CA TRP A 105 6.45 2.66 -1.51
C TRP A 105 6.26 3.06 -2.97
N VAL A 106 7.35 3.25 -3.71
CA VAL A 106 7.29 3.50 -5.16
C VAL A 106 6.73 2.29 -5.89
N GLU A 107 7.18 1.08 -5.57
CA GLU A 107 6.67 -0.17 -6.15
C GLU A 107 5.17 -0.30 -5.89
N MET A 108 4.71 -0.10 -4.64
CA MET A 108 3.29 -0.10 -4.29
C MET A 108 2.49 0.97 -5.06
N LEU A 109 3.03 2.17 -5.22
CA LEU A 109 2.40 3.26 -5.97
C LEU A 109 2.26 2.91 -7.46
N THR A 110 3.34 2.39 -8.07
CA THR A 110 3.33 1.96 -9.49
C THR A 110 2.41 0.77 -9.72
N TYR A 111 2.35 -0.17 -8.77
CA TYR A 111 1.42 -1.28 -8.79
C TYR A 111 -0.03 -0.79 -8.71
N ALA A 112 -0.33 0.12 -7.77
CA ALA A 112 -1.67 0.70 -7.65
C ALA A 112 -2.05 1.47 -8.93
N ALA A 113 -1.15 2.26 -9.50
CA ALA A 113 -1.40 2.99 -10.74
C ALA A 113 -1.65 2.04 -11.92
N SER A 114 -0.86 0.97 -12.04
CA SER A 114 -0.96 -0.02 -13.12
C SER A 114 -2.07 -1.03 -12.95
N ASN A 115 -2.82 -0.99 -11.85
CA ASN A 115 -3.94 -1.89 -11.60
C ASN A 115 -5.21 -1.13 -11.18
N CYS A 116 -5.16 0.20 -11.20
CA CYS A 116 -6.33 1.05 -11.09
C CYS A 116 -7.14 0.98 -12.39
N GLY A 117 -8.46 0.94 -12.29
CA GLY A 117 -9.30 0.88 -13.49
C GLY A 117 -9.23 2.18 -14.29
N TRP A 118 -9.23 2.06 -15.63
CA TRP A 118 -9.13 3.22 -16.52
C TRP A 118 -10.28 4.22 -16.28
N LYS A 119 -11.48 3.72 -15.92
CA LYS A 119 -12.66 4.53 -15.65
C LYS A 119 -12.40 5.47 -14.47
N GLU A 120 -11.78 4.96 -13.42
CA GLU A 120 -11.42 5.70 -12.22
C GLU A 120 -10.35 6.75 -12.55
N HIS A 121 -9.32 6.39 -13.32
CA HIS A 121 -8.37 7.36 -13.86
C HIS A 121 -9.05 8.48 -14.66
N GLY A 122 -9.93 8.13 -15.60
CA GLY A 122 -10.69 9.09 -16.41
C GLY A 122 -11.56 10.04 -15.56
N GLN A 123 -12.22 9.52 -14.51
CA GLN A 123 -13.00 10.32 -13.58
C GLN A 123 -12.15 11.30 -12.76
N THR A 124 -10.90 10.96 -12.44
CA THR A 124 -10.02 11.92 -11.74
C THR A 124 -9.52 13.04 -12.65
N LEU A 125 -9.28 12.76 -13.94
CA LEU A 125 -8.84 13.78 -14.91
C LEU A 125 -9.88 14.91 -15.05
N THR A 126 -11.17 14.57 -15.06
CA THR A 126 -12.24 15.57 -15.14
C THR A 126 -12.41 16.40 -13.85
N ARG A 127 -11.78 15.98 -12.75
CA ARG A 127 -11.88 16.58 -11.41
C ARG A 127 -10.60 17.29 -10.96
N GLY A 128 -9.68 17.59 -11.88
CA GLY A 128 -8.41 18.29 -11.58
C GLY A 128 -7.17 17.39 -11.55
N GLY A 129 -7.34 16.09 -11.81
CA GLY A 129 -6.27 15.09 -11.84
C GLY A 129 -5.84 14.62 -10.46
N GLU A 130 -5.31 13.39 -10.42
CA GLU A 130 -4.81 12.75 -9.19
C GLU A 130 -3.35 12.33 -9.40
N LEU A 131 -2.53 12.32 -8.34
CA LEU A 131 -1.13 11.90 -8.45
C LEU A 131 -1.02 10.48 -9.03
N LEU A 132 -1.87 9.54 -8.58
CA LEU A 132 -1.89 8.17 -9.08
C LEU A 132 -2.13 8.11 -10.60
N THR A 133 -3.00 8.97 -11.12
CA THR A 133 -3.27 9.08 -12.56
C THR A 133 -2.07 9.64 -13.32
N ARG A 134 -1.35 10.61 -12.75
CA ARG A 134 -0.10 11.11 -13.35
C ARG A 134 0.97 10.03 -13.41
N VAL A 135 1.10 9.21 -12.36
CA VAL A 135 2.01 8.06 -12.33
C VAL A 135 1.62 7.04 -13.41
N CYS A 136 0.34 6.71 -13.53
CA CYS A 136 -0.16 5.80 -14.58
C CYS A 136 0.20 6.29 -15.99
N LEU A 137 -0.07 7.58 -16.29
CA LEU A 137 0.27 8.19 -17.58
C LEU A 137 1.79 8.21 -17.84
N LEU A 138 2.59 8.51 -16.82
CA LEU A 138 4.05 8.47 -16.93
C LEU A 138 4.55 7.05 -17.23
N MET A 139 4.00 6.04 -16.55
CA MET A 139 4.34 4.64 -16.82
C MET A 139 3.95 4.23 -18.24
N ALA A 140 2.77 4.65 -18.72
CA ALA A 140 2.35 4.40 -20.09
C ALA A 140 3.28 5.06 -21.11
N HIS A 141 3.67 6.32 -20.88
CA HIS A 141 4.64 7.02 -21.72
C HIS A 141 6.01 6.34 -21.77
N LEU A 142 6.43 5.71 -20.66
CA LEU A 142 7.69 4.96 -20.58
C LEU A 142 7.58 3.49 -21.07
N GLY A 143 6.40 3.05 -21.50
CA GLY A 143 6.16 1.66 -21.93
C GLY A 143 6.12 0.65 -20.79
N LEU A 144 5.88 1.09 -19.56
CA LEU A 144 5.86 0.27 -18.34
C LEU A 144 4.46 -0.16 -17.89
N SER A 145 3.41 0.17 -18.66
CA SER A 145 2.03 -0.18 -18.33
C SER A 145 1.47 -1.27 -19.27
N GLU A 146 1.13 -2.43 -18.72
CA GLU A 146 0.42 -3.48 -19.47
C GLU A 146 -1.05 -3.12 -19.79
N GLN A 147 -1.62 -2.16 -19.05
CA GLN A 147 -3.00 -1.71 -19.23
C GLN A 147 -3.30 -1.07 -20.61
N CYS A 148 -2.25 -0.60 -21.31
CA CYS A 148 -2.40 0.09 -22.60
C CYS A 148 -2.33 -0.87 -23.80
N LEU A 149 -2.05 -2.15 -23.57
CA LEU A 149 -2.03 -3.15 -24.63
C LEU A 149 -3.40 -3.82 -24.70
N PRO A 150 -4.03 -3.89 -25.90
CA PRO A 150 -5.19 -4.75 -26.06
C PRO A 150 -4.72 -6.16 -25.68
N ARG A 151 -5.33 -6.74 -24.66
CA ARG A 151 -5.18 -8.18 -24.39
C ARG A 151 -5.63 -8.84 -25.68
N ALA A 152 -4.68 -9.29 -26.49
CA ALA A 152 -4.99 -10.01 -27.71
C ALA A 152 -5.80 -11.22 -27.25
N SER A 153 -7.11 -11.14 -27.40
CA SER A 153 -8.00 -12.26 -27.21
C SER A 153 -7.58 -13.26 -28.26
N THR A 154 -6.77 -14.24 -27.86
CA THR A 154 -6.66 -15.50 -28.59
C THR A 154 -8.03 -16.17 -28.49
N SER A 155 -8.97 -15.65 -29.28
CA SER A 155 -10.18 -16.34 -29.68
C SER A 155 -9.72 -17.42 -30.65
N SER A 156 -9.32 -18.58 -30.12
CA SER A 156 -9.31 -19.80 -30.91
C SER A 156 -10.76 -20.23 -31.11
N ARG A 157 -11.38 -19.67 -32.14
CA ARG A 157 -12.47 -20.29 -32.88
C ARG A 157 -11.84 -20.95 -34.11
N GLU A 158 -12.04 -22.26 -34.22
CA GLU A 158 -11.99 -23.15 -35.41
C GLU A 158 -11.51 -24.53 -34.91
N ALA A 159 -12.13 -25.67 -35.23
CA ALA A 159 -13.09 -25.94 -36.29
C ALA A 159 -14.07 -27.06 -35.87
N GLU A 160 -15.24 -26.98 -36.50
CA GLU A 160 -16.28 -27.99 -36.50
C GLU A 160 -15.81 -29.37 -36.99
N HIS A 161 -16.60 -30.35 -36.56
CA HIS A 161 -16.79 -31.74 -37.03
C HIS A 161 -16.50 -32.04 -38.51
N PRO A 162 -16.20 -33.32 -38.82
CA PRO A 162 -17.29 -34.28 -39.08
C PRO A 162 -17.63 -35.22 -37.92
#